data_AF-A0A533YUZ1-F1
#
_entry.id   AF-A0A533YUZ1-F1
#
_cell.length_a   1.000
_cell.length_b   1.000
_cell.length_c   1.000
_cell.angle_alpha   90.00
_cell.angle_beta   90.00
_cell.angle_gamma   90.00
#
_symmetry.space_group_name_H-M   'P 1'
#
loop_
_entity.id
_entity.type
_entity.pdbx_description
1 polymer ?
#
loop_
_entity_poly.entity_id
_entity_poly.type
_entity_poly.pdbx_seq_one_letter_code
_entity_poly.pdbx_strand_id
1 'polypeptide(L)' 'MTCPKCENPTVPVTRDGATTQVCAACDTPDRTCTWCKVAMSKRLVGNGTYLHYLCPKCRFQHTAKFAVT' A
#
# COMPACT_ATOMS: atom_id res chain seq x y z
N MET A 1 -2.01 -14.36 -2.92
CA MET A 1 -1.17 -14.75 -4.08
C MET A 1 0.12 -13.95 -4.00
N THR A 2 1.12 -14.24 -4.82
CA THR A 2 2.32 -13.38 -4.95
C THR A 2 2.17 -12.51 -6.19
N CYS A 3 2.69 -11.28 -6.12
CA CYS A 3 2.64 -10.36 -7.24
C CYS A 3 3.63 -10.84 -8.32
N PRO A 4 3.20 -10.99 -9.58
CA PRO A 4 4.09 -11.46 -10.65
C PRO A 4 5.22 -10.47 -10.97
N LYS A 5 5.10 -9.19 -10.56
CA LYS A 5 6.08 -8.14 -10.82
C LYS A 5 7.23 -8.11 -9.81
N CYS A 6 6.94 -8.49 -8.57
CA CYS A 6 7.83 -8.21 -7.44
C CYS A 6 7.80 -9.27 -6.34
N GLU A 7 7.12 -10.39 -6.58
CA GLU A 7 6.99 -11.58 -5.71
C GLU A 7 6.38 -11.31 -4.31
N ASN A 8 6.12 -10.05 -3.99
CA ASN A 8 5.52 -9.64 -2.73
C ASN A 8 4.08 -10.16 -2.59
N PRO A 9 3.62 -10.41 -1.34
CA PRO A 9 2.25 -10.84 -1.10
C PRO A 9 1.22 -9.85 -1.66
N THR A 10 0.20 -10.39 -2.33
CA THR A 10 -1.00 -9.65 -2.72
C THR A 10 -2.05 -9.74 -1.62
N VAL A 11 -2.85 -8.70 -1.51
CA VAL A 11 -4.00 -8.65 -0.60
C VAL A 11 -5.27 -8.67 -1.46
N PRO A 12 -6.24 -9.57 -1.19
CA PRO A 12 -7.56 -9.47 -1.81
C PRO A 12 -8.25 -8.20 -1.31
N VAL A 13 -8.73 -7.39 -2.25
CA VAL A 13 -9.52 -6.18 -1.98
C VAL A 13 -10.86 -6.36 -2.66
N THR A 14 -11.94 -6.38 -1.89
CA THR A 14 -13.30 -6.46 -2.44
C THR A 14 -13.92 -5.08 -2.48
N ARG A 15 -14.36 -4.65 -3.66
CA ARG A 15 -15.04 -3.37 -3.88
C ARG A 15 -16.14 -3.53 -4.92
N ASP A 16 -17.30 -2.96 -4.64
CA ASP A 16 -18.47 -3.00 -5.53
C ASP A 16 -18.85 -4.43 -5.99
N GLY A 17 -18.64 -5.41 -5.10
CA GLY A 17 -18.90 -6.84 -5.37
C GLY A 17 -17.79 -7.57 -6.15
N ALA A 18 -16.75 -6.87 -6.63
CA ALA A 18 -15.61 -7.46 -7.31
C ALA A 18 -14.40 -7.57 -6.36
N THR A 19 -13.79 -8.77 -6.30
CA THR A 19 -12.54 -9.00 -5.55
C THR A 19 -11.34 -8.96 -6.49
N THR A 20 -10.42 -8.04 -6.25
CA THR A 20 -9.16 -7.93 -7.00
C THR A 20 -7.96 -8.23 -6.10
N GLN A 21 -6.93 -8.87 -6.64
CA GLN A 21 -5.66 -9.08 -5.94
C GLN A 21 -4.78 -7.85 -6.15
N VAL A 22 -4.46 -7.15 -5.08
CA VAL A 22 -3.65 -5.92 -5.15
C VAL A 22 -2.32 -6.14 -4.47
N CYS A 23 -1.22 -5.83 -5.15
CA CYS A 23 0.08 -5.76 -4.54
C CYS A 23 0.32 -4.36 -3.97
N ALA A 24 0.46 -4.25 -2.65
CA ALA A 24 0.78 -2.98 -2.01
C ALA A 24 2.07 -2.38 -2.60
N ALA A 25 3.09 -3.21 -2.88
CA ALA A 25 4.38 -2.76 -3.41
C ALA A 25 4.29 -2.23 -4.85
N CYS A 26 3.50 -2.87 -5.71
CA CYS A 26 3.57 -2.67 -7.16
C CYS A 26 2.34 -1.94 -7.75
N ASP A 27 1.20 -1.98 -7.09
CA ASP A 27 -0.07 -1.43 -7.60
C ASP A 27 -0.55 -0.22 -6.78
N THR A 28 0.32 0.35 -5.94
CA THR A 28 0.02 1.54 -5.14
C THR A 28 1.13 2.57 -5.26
N PRO A 29 0.82 3.88 -5.17
CA PRO A 29 1.82 4.92 -5.40
C PRO A 29 2.89 4.91 -4.31
N ASP A 30 4.12 5.26 -4.69
CA ASP A 30 5.20 5.48 -3.73
C ASP A 30 5.09 6.86 -3.08
N ARG A 31 5.55 6.94 -1.82
CA ARG A 31 5.66 8.20 -1.10
C ARG A 31 6.96 8.29 -0.33
N THR A 32 7.44 9.51 -0.23
CA THR A 32 8.61 9.88 0.55
C THR A 32 8.17 10.50 1.86
N CYS A 33 8.87 10.19 2.95
CA CYS A 33 8.60 10.82 4.24
C CYS A 33 8.79 12.33 4.15
N THR A 34 7.80 13.10 4.61
CA THR A 34 7.83 14.56 4.60
C THR A 34 9.05 15.14 5.30
N TRP A 35 9.50 14.49 6.38
CA TRP A 35 10.60 14.95 7.23
C TRP A 35 11.95 14.38 6.77
N CYS A 36 12.07 13.06 6.73
CA CYS A 36 13.35 12.39 6.48
C CYS A 36 13.73 12.32 4.99
N LYS A 37 12.81 12.65 4.07
CA LYS A 37 12.98 12.57 2.61
C LYS A 37 13.45 11.20 2.10
N VAL A 38 13.12 10.12 2.82
CA VAL A 38 13.39 8.72 2.41
C VAL A 38 12.11 8.02 1.97
N ALA A 39 12.26 6.98 1.14
CA ALA A 39 11.15 6.12 0.74
C ALA A 39 10.47 5.49 1.96
N MET A 40 9.13 5.53 1.98
CA MET A 40 8.32 4.91 3.03
C MET A 40 7.92 3.50 2.61
N SER A 41 7.84 2.59 3.57
CA SER A 41 7.19 1.29 3.33
C SER A 41 5.68 1.51 3.24
N LYS A 42 5.00 0.70 2.43
CA LYS A 42 3.57 0.83 2.16
C LYS A 42 2.83 -0.48 2.41
N ARG A 43 1.66 -0.41 3.03
CA ARG A 43 0.85 -1.57 3.40
C ARG A 43 -0.64 -1.27 3.26
N LEU A 44 -1.37 -2.18 2.61
CA LEU A 44 -2.83 -2.15 2.59
C LEU A 44 -3.40 -2.66 3.91
N VAL A 45 -4.37 -1.93 4.46
CA VAL A 45 -5.06 -2.24 5.71
C VAL A 45 -6.56 -1.98 5.57
N GLY A 46 -7.34 -2.38 6.57
CA GLY A 46 -8.80 -2.21 6.54
C GLY A 46 -9.43 -2.91 5.34
N ASN A 47 -9.03 -4.16 5.11
CA ASN A 47 -9.46 -4.98 3.96
C ASN A 47 -9.15 -4.34 2.58
N GLY A 48 -8.03 -3.61 2.49
CA GLY A 48 -7.63 -2.93 1.26
C GLY A 48 -8.27 -1.56 1.05
N THR A 49 -9.00 -1.03 2.05
CA THR A 49 -9.63 0.30 1.96
C THR A 49 -8.62 1.42 2.16
N TYR A 50 -7.57 1.18 2.94
CA TYR A 50 -6.59 2.19 3.30
C TYR A 50 -5.18 1.72 3.00
N LEU A 51 -4.33 2.67 2.62
CA LEU A 51 -2.92 2.49 2.38
C LEU A 51 -2.14 3.25 3.45
N HIS A 52 -1.40 2.50 4.26
CA HIS A 52 -0.51 3.03 5.28
C HIS A 52 0.89 3.14 4.73
N TYR A 53 1.49 4.32 4.88
CA TYR A 53 2.88 4.59 4.63
C TYR A 53 3.60 4.74 5.97
N LEU A 54 4.71 4.04 6.16
CA LEU A 54 5.53 4.15 7.37
C LEU A 54 6.97 4.54 7.01
N CYS A 55 7.47 5.59 7.65
CA CYS A 55 8.87 5.99 7.52
C CYS A 55 9.78 5.05 8.33
N PRO A 56 10.82 4.44 7.72
CA PRO A 56 11.73 3.55 8.45
C PRO A 56 12.65 4.29 9.44
N LYS A 57 12.82 5.61 9.29
CA LYS A 57 13.70 6.42 10.15
C LYS A 57 12.97 6.99 11.36
N CYS A 58 11.91 7.77 11.13
CA CYS A 58 11.21 8.50 12.19
C CYS A 58 9.89 7.86 12.62
N ARG A 59 9.51 6.71 12.07
CA ARG A 59 8.23 6.02 12.31
C ARG A 59 6.97 6.86 12.05
N PHE A 60 7.11 7.99 11.35
CA PHE A 60 5.97 8.77 10.89
C PHE A 60 5.07 7.90 10.01
N GLN A 61 3.78 7.89 10.34
CA GLN A 61 2.76 7.16 9.61
C GLN A 61 1.88 8.14 8.85
N HIS A 62 1.63 7.86 7.57
CA HIS A 62 0.64 8.56 6.77
C HIS A 62 -0.36 7.54 6.23
N THR A 63 -1.65 7.84 6.37
CA THR A 63 -2.72 6.97 5.88
C THR A 63 -3.48 7.68 4.78
N ALA A 64 -3.63 7.02 3.63
CA ALA A 64 -4.45 7.49 2.53
C ALA A 64 -5.55 6.47 2.22
N LYS A 65 -6.71 6.95 1.74
CA LYS A 65 -7.74 6.05 1.22
C LYS A 65 -7.22 5.43 -0.07
N PHE A 66 -7.27 4.11 -0.18
CA PHE A 66 -6.87 3.42 -1.40
C PHE A 66 -8.03 3.44 -2.39
N ALA A 67 -7.96 4.38 -3.34
CA ALA A 67 -8.83 4.37 -4.50
C ALA A 67 -8.12 3.59 -5.61
N VAL A 68 -8.59 2.37 -5.89
CA VAL A 68 -8.33 1.74 -7.18
C VAL A 68 -9.18 2.54 -8.17
N THR A 69 -8.56 3.47 -8.89
CA THR A 69 -9.15 4.09 -10.10
C THR A 69 -8.94 3.20 -11.30
#